data_AF-A0A521ADL4-F1
#
_entry.id   AF-A0A521ADL4-F1
#
_cell.length_a   1.000
_cell.length_b   1.000
_cell.length_c   1.000
_cell.angle_alpha   90.00
_cell.angle_beta   90.00
_cell.angle_gamma   90.00
#
_symmetry.space_group_name_H-M   'P 1'
#
loop_
_entity.id
_entity.type
_entity.pdbx_description
1 polymer ?
#
loop_
_entity_poly.entity_id
_entity_poly.type
_entity_poly.pdbx_seq_one_letter_code
_entity_poly.pdbx_strand_id
1 'polypeptide(L)' 'MSDEQRPLLRVVRGEPTAEELAALTVVVAALSQQGRPRRRPVPVGAWASNADTHRSSLQPGPGGWRASGRFA' A
#
# COMPACT_ATOMS: atom_id res chain seq x y z
N MET A 1 15.71 -28.24 11.62
CA MET A 1 15.17 -27.58 10.41
C MET A 1 15.39 -26.10 10.65
N SER A 2 16.33 -25.48 9.94
CA SER A 2 16.63 -24.06 10.15
C SER A 2 15.41 -23.26 9.75
N ASP A 3 14.88 -22.47 10.68
CA ASP A 3 13.90 -21.42 10.35
C ASP A 3 14.56 -20.53 9.29
N GLU A 4 14.05 -20.58 8.07
CA GLU A 4 14.47 -19.71 6.98
C GLU A 4 13.95 -18.30 7.29
N GLN A 5 14.66 -17.60 8.17
CA GLN A 5 14.36 -16.22 8.52
C GLN A 5 14.54 -15.38 7.26
N ARG A 6 13.41 -14.93 6.68
CA ARG A 6 13.41 -14.01 5.55
C ARG A 6 14.23 -12.76 5.91
N PRO A 7 15.23 -12.37 5.09
CA PRO A 7 16.10 -11.25 5.40
C PRO A 7 15.30 -9.95 5.44
N LEU A 8 15.60 -9.08 6.41
CA LEU A 8 14.95 -7.77 6.58
C LEU A 8 15.20 -6.84 5.37
N LEU A 9 16.40 -6.89 4.79
CA LEU A 9 16.82 -6.14 3.62
C LEU A 9 17.66 -7.03 2.71
N ARG A 10 17.55 -6.84 1.39
CA ARG A 10 18.35 -7.53 0.38
C ARG A 10 18.87 -6.53 -0.65
N VAL A 11 20.19 -6.50 -0.81
CA VAL A 11 20.84 -5.72 -1.87
C VAL A 11 20.68 -6.48 -3.19
N VAL A 12 19.95 -5.91 -4.15
CA VAL A 12 19.71 -6.53 -5.46
C VAL A 12 20.79 -6.13 -6.48
N ARG A 13 21.46 -4.99 -6.26
CA ARG A 13 22.50 -4.44 -7.12
C ARG A 13 23.39 -3.48 -6.33
N GLY A 14 24.68 -3.43 -6.69
CA GLY A 14 25.69 -2.56 -6.08
C GLY A 14 26.42 -3.23 -4.92
N GLU A 15 27.54 -2.64 -4.51
CA GLU A 15 28.35 -3.11 -3.38
C GLU A 15 28.44 -1.96 -2.35
N PRO A 16 27.41 -1.79 -1.49
CA PRO A 16 27.42 -0.72 -0.50
C PRO A 16 28.52 -0.96 0.53
N THR A 17 29.09 0.12 1.05
CA THR A 17 30.00 -0.03 2.20
C THR A 17 29.21 -0.44 3.46
N ALA A 18 29.94 -0.91 4.47
CA ALA A 18 29.32 -1.28 5.75
C ALA A 18 28.57 -0.09 6.39
N GLU A 19 29.12 1.11 6.26
CA GLU A 19 28.52 2.34 6.77
C GLU A 19 27.21 2.69 6.06
N GLU A 20 27.17 2.56 4.74
CA GLU A 20 25.97 2.83 3.94
C GLU A 20 24.85 1.84 4.27
N LEU A 21 25.19 0.56 4.42
CA LEU A 21 24.22 -0.48 4.79
C LEU A 21 23.69 -0.26 6.22
N ALA A 22 24.55 0.14 7.16
CA ALA A 22 24.16 0.48 8.52
C ALA A 22 23.22 1.70 8.54
N ALA A 23 23.56 2.76 7.81
CA ALA A 23 22.74 3.96 7.71
C ALA A 23 21.33 3.66 7.18
N LEU A 24 21.23 2.87 6.11
CA LEU A 24 19.94 2.45 5.55
C LEU A 24 19.13 1.63 6.55
N THR A 25 19.77 0.72 7.27
CA THR A 25 19.12 -0.11 8.29
C THR A 25 18.53 0.74 9.41
N VAL A 26 19.26 1.74 9.90
CA VAL A 26 18.78 2.67 10.94
C VAL A 26 17.56 3.44 10.47
N VAL A 27 17.57 3.94 9.22
CA VAL A 27 16.43 4.66 8.64
C VAL A 27 15.19 3.78 8.55
N VAL A 28 15.34 2.55 8.05
CA VAL A 28 14.22 1.59 7.93
C VAL A 28 13.66 1.21 9.30
N ALA A 29 14.53 0.98 10.28
CA ALA A 29 14.12 0.70 11.66
C ALA A 29 13.37 1.88 12.26
N ALA A 30 13.86 3.11 12.09
CA ALA A 30 13.20 4.32 12.58
C ALA A 30 11.81 4.49 11.96
N LEU A 31 11.67 4.34 10.64
CA LEU A 31 10.39 4.41 9.93
C LEU A 31 9.40 3.33 10.40
N SER A 32 9.89 2.12 10.69
CA SER A 32 9.06 1.01 11.18
C SER A 32 8.51 1.28 12.58
N GLN A 33 9.23 2.06 13.40
CA GLN A 33 8.81 2.42 14.75
C GLN A 33 7.84 3.60 14.82
N GLN A 34 7.63 4.37 13.74
CA GLN A 34 6.77 5.55 13.77
C GLN A 34 5.27 5.25 14.01
N GLY A 35 4.89 3.97 14.09
CA GLY A 35 3.52 3.54 14.31
C GLY A 35 2.65 3.86 13.09
N ARG A 36 1.65 3.02 12.82
CA ARG A 36 0.71 3.37 11.76
C ARG A 36 -0.13 4.55 12.26
N PRO A 37 -0.14 5.72 11.59
CA PRO A 37 -1.10 6.75 11.93
C PRO A 37 -2.50 6.12 11.88
N ARG A 38 -3.36 6.45 12.85
CA ARG A 38 -4.75 5.95 12.87
C ARG A 38 -5.33 6.24 11.49
N ARG A 39 -5.53 5.19 10.71
CA ARG A 39 -6.13 5.31 9.38
C ARG A 39 -7.56 5.72 9.63
N ARG A 40 -7.87 7.00 9.36
CA ARG A 40 -9.24 7.38 9.06
C ARG A 40 -9.70 6.43 7.94
N PRO A 41 -10.90 5.85 8.01
CA PRO A 41 -11.42 5.04 6.91
C PRO A 41 -11.22 5.83 5.62
N VAL A 42 -10.40 5.29 4.71
CA VAL A 42 -10.25 5.89 3.39
C VAL A 42 -11.61 5.65 2.74
N PRO A 43 -12.30 6.70 2.25
CA PRO A 43 -13.49 6.52 1.46
C PRO A 43 -13.20 5.46 0.39
N VAL A 44 -13.97 4.37 0.38
CA VAL A 44 -13.83 3.38 -0.68
C VAL A 44 -14.21 4.08 -1.98
N GLY A 45 -13.29 4.13 -2.94
CA GLY A 45 -13.65 4.53 -4.30
C GLY A 45 -14.76 3.60 -4.80
N ALA A 46 -15.53 4.01 -5.81
CA ALA A 46 -16.62 3.20 -6.34
C ALA A 46 -16.21 1.74 -6.61
N TRP A 47 -15.00 1.50 -7.10
CA TRP A 47 -14.40 0.16 -7.27
C TRP A 47 -14.43 -0.77 -6.05
N ALA A 48 -14.40 -0.21 -4.84
CA ALA A 48 -14.46 -0.95 -3.57
C ALA A 48 -15.81 -0.77 -2.85
N SER A 49 -16.82 -0.23 -3.54
CA SER A 49 -18.18 -0.09 -3.03
C SER A 49 -18.87 -1.45 -2.97
N ASN A 50 -19.42 -1.81 -1.81
CA ASN A 50 -20.26 -3.01 -1.69
C ASN A 50 -21.58 -2.91 -2.49
N ALA A 51 -21.97 -1.70 -2.90
CA ALA A 51 -23.11 -1.53 -3.80
C ALA A 51 -22.86 -2.22 -5.16
N ASP A 52 -21.60 -2.36 -5.59
CA ASP A 52 -21.23 -3.02 -6.84
C ASP A 52 -21.33 -4.57 -6.75
N THR A 53 -21.36 -5.14 -5.53
CA THR A 53 -21.65 -6.57 -5.30
C THR A 53 -23.10 -6.90 -5.66
N HIS A 54 -24.00 -5.91 -5.61
CA HIS A 54 -25.39 -6.06 -6.01
C HIS A 54 -25.57 -5.61 -7.45
N ARG A 55 -26.29 -6.39 -8.25
CA ARG A 55 -26.64 -5.97 -9.61
C ARG A 55 -27.53 -4.73 -9.56
N SER A 56 -27.01 -3.62 -10.06
CA SER A 56 -27.78 -2.39 -10.27
C SER A 56 -27.88 -2.06 -11.76
N SER A 57 -28.93 -1.37 -12.16
CA SER A 57 -29.09 -0.93 -13.55
C SER A 57 -27.98 0.06 -13.93
N LEU A 58 -27.25 -0.22 -15.00
CA LEU A 58 -26.29 0.72 -15.58
C LEU A 58 -27.05 1.86 -16.27
N GLN A 59 -26.83 3.10 -15.83
CA GLN A 59 -27.41 4.29 -16.44
C GLN A 59 -26.41 4.87 -17.46
N PRO A 60 -26.65 4.75 -18.78
CA PRO A 60 -25.80 5.37 -19.78
C PRO A 60 -25.95 6.89 -19.74
N GLY A 61 -24.84 7.62 -19.78
CA GLY A 61 -24.87 9.08 -19.82
C GLY A 61 -23.53 9.75 -19.52
N PRO A 62 -23.44 11.07 -19.74
CA PRO A 62 -22.24 11.86 -19.41
C PRO A 62 -21.82 11.66 -17.95
N GLY A 63 -20.54 11.40 -17.72
CA GLY A 63 -20.00 11.24 -16.37
C GLY A 63 -19.91 9.79 -15.85
N GLY A 64 -20.40 8.79 -16.59
CA GLY A 64 -20.31 7.37 -16.19
C GLY A 64 -18.88 6.91 -15.87
N TRP A 65 -17.89 7.29 -16.69
CA TRP A 65 -16.46 7.01 -16.44
C TRP A 65 -15.91 7.74 -15.20
N ARG A 66 -16.41 8.94 -14.91
CA ARG A 66 -15.97 9.72 -13.73
C ARG A 66 -16.54 9.13 -12.44
N ALA A 67 -17.71 8.52 -12.51
CA ALA A 67 -18.35 7.86 -11.36
C ALA A 67 -17.53 6.68 -10.83
N SER A 68 -16.71 6.02 -11.67
CA SER A 68 -15.79 4.95 -11.22
C SER A 68 -14.72 5.46 -10.24
N GLY A 69 -14.34 6.73 -10.32
CA GLY A 69 -13.32 7.33 -9.44
C GLY A 69 -13.88 8.05 -8.22
N ARG A 70 -15.21 8.11 -8.04
CA ARG A 70 -15.81 8.83 -6.90
C ARG A 70 -15.56 8.05 -5.62
N PHE A 71 -15.21 8.77 -4.58
CA PHE A 71 -15.16 8.26 -3.22
C PHE A 71 -16.59 8.18 -2.67
N ALA A 72 -16.95 7.06 -2.02
CA ALA A 72 -18.21 6.90 -1.30
C ALA A 72 -18.24 7.71 0.00
#